data_AF-A0A1H4SKF3-F1
#
_entry.id   AF-A0A1H4SKF3-F1
#
_cell.length_a   1.000
_cell.length_b   1.000
_cell.length_c   1.000
_cell.angle_alpha   90.00
_cell.angle_beta   90.00
_cell.angle_gamma   90.00
#
_symmetry.space_group_name_H-M   'P 1'
#
loop_
_entity.id
_entity.type
_entity.pdbx_description
1 polymer ?
#
loop_
_entity_poly.entity_id
_entity_poly.type
_entity_poly.pdbx_seq_one_letter_code
_entity_poly.pdbx_strand_id
1 'polypeptide(L)'
;MSSEVKCPPIESLVVTATDRSLELVNTAAQAAADKLAHDIIAYDVSDVLSITDAFLLASAPNDRQVKSIVDEIEERLSKELGAKPVRREGDREARWVLLDYVDIVVHVQHSEERVFYALERLWKDCPELELPEDARATRGKAAEHAKLQAAEEAADLGGEWR
;
A
#
# COMPACT_ATOMS: atom_id res chain seq x y z
N MET A 1 -6.10 -1.38 -24.59
CA MET A 1 -6.44 0.04 -24.28
C MET A 1 -5.68 0.43 -23.03
N SER A 2 -4.35 0.55 -23.13
CA SER A 2 -3.52 1.05 -22.03
C SER A 2 -3.69 2.56 -21.97
N SER A 3 -4.47 3.03 -21.01
CA SER A 3 -4.45 4.43 -20.61
C SER A 3 -3.22 4.61 -19.72
N GLU A 4 -2.13 5.12 -20.30
CA GLU A 4 -1.00 5.65 -19.53
C GLU A 4 -1.52 6.79 -18.67
N VAL A 5 -1.52 6.57 -17.36
CA VAL A 5 -1.78 7.59 -16.35
C VAL A 5 -0.58 8.54 -16.41
N LYS A 6 -0.73 9.69 -17.06
CA LYS A 6 0.34 10.67 -17.24
C LYS A 6 0.07 11.90 -16.37
N CYS A 7 0.90 12.08 -15.34
CA CYS A 7 0.85 13.26 -14.47
C CYS A 7 1.31 14.53 -15.22
N PRO A 8 0.75 15.71 -14.88
CA PRO A 8 1.15 17.01 -15.43
C PRO A 8 2.58 17.45 -14.98
N PRO A 9 3.21 18.44 -15.65
CA PRO A 9 4.60 18.82 -15.42
C PRO A 9 4.89 19.51 -14.07
N ILE A 10 6.16 19.41 -13.66
CA ILE A 10 6.82 19.58 -12.33
C ILE A 10 6.55 20.89 -11.54
N GLU A 11 5.79 21.87 -12.04
CA GLU A 11 5.65 23.20 -11.40
C GLU A 11 4.81 23.24 -10.10
N SER A 12 4.17 22.15 -9.70
CA SER A 12 3.49 22.06 -8.40
C SER A 12 3.69 20.70 -7.73
N LEU A 13 4.81 20.53 -7.01
CA LEU A 13 4.89 19.57 -5.89
C LEU A 13 4.07 20.06 -4.68
N VAL A 14 2.89 20.61 -4.94
CA VAL A 14 1.94 21.04 -3.92
C VAL A 14 1.02 19.85 -3.69
N VAL A 15 0.95 19.37 -2.46
CA VAL A 15 -0.08 18.40 -2.06
C VAL A 15 -1.43 19.11 -2.20
N THR A 16 -2.29 18.57 -3.06
CA THR A 16 -3.63 19.08 -3.39
C THR A 16 -4.74 18.16 -2.84
N ALA A 17 -4.38 16.99 -2.33
CA ALA A 17 -5.28 16.12 -1.58
C ALA A 17 -6.01 16.86 -0.45
N THR A 18 -7.30 16.60 -0.29
CA THR A 18 -8.12 17.27 0.73
C THR A 18 -7.74 16.85 2.15
N ASP A 19 -8.04 17.69 3.14
CA ASP A 19 -7.81 17.38 4.57
C ASP A 19 -8.47 16.05 4.97
N ARG A 20 -9.66 15.76 4.42
CA ARG A 20 -10.37 14.50 4.66
C ARG A 20 -9.57 13.30 4.15
N SER A 21 -9.02 13.38 2.95
CA SER A 21 -8.19 12.33 2.37
C SER A 21 -6.92 12.12 3.18
N LEU A 22 -6.30 13.19 3.67
CA LEU A 22 -5.13 13.11 4.55
C LEU A 22 -5.43 12.45 5.90
N GLU A 23 -6.59 12.74 6.51
CA GLU A 23 -7.05 12.05 7.73
C GLU A 23 -7.21 10.55 7.49
N LEU A 24 -7.90 10.16 6.40
CA LEU A 24 -8.12 8.76 6.04
C LEU A 24 -6.79 8.03 5.80
N VAL A 25 -5.86 8.63 5.05
CA VAL A 25 -4.53 8.07 4.78
C VAL A 25 -3.75 7.87 6.07
N ASN A 26 -3.73 8.87 6.97
CA ASN A 26 -2.99 8.77 8.22
C ASN A 26 -3.53 7.67 9.14
N THR A 27 -4.86 7.58 9.29
CA THR A 27 -5.49 6.52 10.09
C THR A 27 -5.23 5.13 9.48
N ALA A 28 -5.33 4.99 8.15
CA ALA A 28 -5.05 3.72 7.47
C ALA A 28 -3.57 3.32 7.56
N ALA A 29 -2.65 4.28 7.41
CA ALA A 29 -1.21 4.04 7.52
C ALA A 29 -0.83 3.61 8.94
N GLN A 30 -1.37 4.26 9.97
CA GLN A 30 -1.13 3.85 11.35
C GLN A 30 -1.73 2.48 11.66
N ALA A 31 -2.95 2.19 11.20
CA ALA A 31 -3.56 0.87 11.31
C ALA A 31 -2.67 -0.23 10.71
N ALA A 32 -2.11 0.02 9.52
CA ALA A 32 -1.19 -0.89 8.86
C ALA A 32 0.12 -1.07 9.66
N ALA A 33 0.69 0.03 10.17
CA ALA A 33 1.92 0.01 10.95
C ALA A 33 1.76 -0.81 12.25
N ASP A 34 0.62 -0.67 12.92
CA ASP A 34 0.30 -1.39 14.15
C ASP A 34 0.11 -2.90 13.92
N LYS A 35 -0.16 -3.31 12.67
CA LYS A 35 -0.15 -4.70 12.21
C LYS A 35 1.17 -5.11 11.58
N LEU A 36 2.24 -4.37 11.85
CA LEU A 36 3.61 -4.65 11.40
C LEU A 36 3.72 -4.78 9.88
N ALA A 37 2.94 -4.00 9.12
CA ALA A 37 3.05 -3.98 7.68
C ALA A 37 4.46 -3.58 7.21
N HIS A 38 4.79 -3.99 6.00
CA HIS A 38 6.00 -3.64 5.29
C HIS A 38 5.71 -2.49 4.34
N ASP A 39 6.66 -1.56 4.25
CA ASP A 39 6.70 -0.50 3.25
C ASP A 39 5.40 0.27 2.98
N ILE A 40 4.89 0.94 4.01
CA ILE A 40 3.67 1.75 3.91
C ILE A 40 3.99 3.07 3.22
N ILE A 41 3.50 3.30 2.00
CA ILE A 41 3.73 4.53 1.20
C ILE A 41 2.41 5.08 0.67
N ALA A 42 2.26 6.39 0.58
CA ALA A 42 1.10 7.01 -0.03
C ALA A 42 1.48 8.09 -1.01
N TYR A 43 0.69 8.24 -2.07
CA TYR A 43 0.87 9.25 -3.10
C TYR A 43 -0.37 10.12 -3.20
N ASP A 44 -0.16 11.42 -3.41
CA ASP A 44 -1.20 12.35 -3.84
C ASP A 44 -1.47 12.15 -5.33
N VAL A 45 -2.65 11.61 -5.65
CA VAL A 45 -3.10 11.34 -7.00
C VAL A 45 -4.25 12.25 -7.42
N SER A 46 -4.59 13.27 -6.63
CA SER A 46 -5.73 14.17 -6.86
C SER A 46 -5.63 14.98 -8.16
N ASP A 47 -4.42 15.32 -8.60
CA ASP A 47 -4.17 16.01 -9.88
C ASP A 47 -4.26 15.07 -11.11
N VAL A 48 -4.32 13.76 -10.85
CA VAL A 48 -4.22 12.70 -11.86
C VAL A 48 -5.53 11.93 -12.01
N LEU A 49 -6.24 11.74 -10.90
CA LEU A 49 -7.51 11.05 -10.82
C LEU A 49 -8.59 12.05 -10.38
N SER A 50 -9.71 12.08 -11.10
CA SER A 50 -10.77 13.08 -10.88
C SER A 50 -11.65 12.85 -9.64
N ILE A 51 -11.42 11.76 -8.89
CA ILE A 51 -12.30 11.32 -7.80
C ILE A 51 -11.48 10.97 -6.56
N THR A 52 -10.36 10.26 -6.73
CA THR A 52 -9.52 9.78 -5.64
C THR A 52 -8.35 10.73 -5.45
N ASP A 53 -8.15 11.16 -4.21
CA ASP A 53 -7.06 12.08 -3.86
C ASP A 53 -5.77 11.34 -3.49
N ALA A 54 -5.87 10.14 -2.90
CA ALA A 54 -4.70 9.44 -2.40
C ALA A 54 -4.69 7.93 -2.69
N PHE A 55 -3.50 7.41 -2.96
CA PHE A 55 -3.25 5.98 -3.14
C PHE A 55 -2.25 5.48 -2.10
N LEU A 56 -2.70 4.69 -1.12
CA LEU A 56 -1.89 4.10 -0.07
C LEU A 56 -1.53 2.66 -0.44
N LEU A 57 -0.24 2.32 -0.42
CA LEU A 57 0.26 0.96 -0.55
C LEU A 57 0.82 0.47 0.79
N ALA A 58 0.54 -0.79 1.11
CA ALA A 58 1.16 -1.51 2.21
C ALA A 58 1.46 -2.95 1.78
N SER A 59 2.37 -3.62 2.49
CA SER A 59 2.71 -5.01 2.20
C SER A 59 2.82 -5.88 3.43
N ALA A 60 2.80 -7.21 3.23
CA ALA A 60 2.96 -8.18 4.30
C ALA A 60 3.78 -9.39 3.83
N PRO A 61 4.45 -10.13 4.74
CA PRO A 61 5.21 -11.33 4.43
C PRO A 61 4.36 -12.60 4.26
N ASN A 62 3.05 -12.55 4.50
CA ASN A 62 2.14 -13.68 4.30
C ASN A 62 0.67 -13.22 4.24
N ASP A 63 -0.18 -14.08 3.69
CA ASP A 63 -1.61 -13.81 3.45
C ASP A 63 -2.40 -13.55 4.74
N ARG A 64 -2.05 -14.24 5.84
CA ARG A 64 -2.68 -14.02 7.15
C ARG A 64 -2.45 -12.59 7.63
N GLN A 65 -1.25 -12.07 7.42
CA GLN A 65 -0.91 -10.71 7.81
C GLN A 65 -1.52 -9.68 6.85
N VAL A 66 -1.59 -9.96 5.53
CA VAL A 66 -2.37 -9.13 4.59
C VAL A 66 -3.80 -8.96 5.10
N LYS A 67 -4.48 -10.07 5.43
CA LYS A 67 -5.83 -10.03 5.98
C LYS A 67 -5.91 -9.23 7.29
N SER A 68 -4.95 -9.42 8.19
CA SER A 68 -4.94 -8.73 9.49
C SER A 68 -4.76 -7.21 9.34
N ILE A 69 -3.95 -6.76 8.37
CA ILE A 69 -3.77 -5.35 8.04
C ILE A 69 -5.06 -4.78 7.47
N VAL A 70 -5.67 -5.46 6.50
CA VAL A 70 -6.93 -5.05 5.88
C VAL A 70 -8.03 -4.90 6.92
N ASP A 71 -8.22 -5.92 7.76
CA ASP A 71 -9.29 -5.93 8.77
C ASP A 71 -9.10 -4.77 9.78
N GLU A 72 -7.86 -4.46 10.18
CA GLU A 72 -7.57 -3.33 11.08
C GLU A 72 -7.81 -1.96 10.42
N ILE A 73 -7.44 -1.80 9.14
CA ILE A 73 -7.70 -0.57 8.38
C ILE A 73 -9.21 -0.32 8.28
N GLU A 74 -9.98 -1.35 7.89
CA GLU A 74 -11.44 -1.26 7.81
C GLU A 74 -12.04 -0.90 9.20
N GLU A 75 -11.55 -1.55 10.26
CA GLU A 75 -12.01 -1.31 11.63
C GLU A 75 -11.75 0.12 12.10
N ARG A 76 -10.52 0.64 11.95
CA ARG A 76 -10.18 2.00 12.41
C ARG A 76 -10.87 3.09 11.61
N LEU A 77 -10.86 2.98 10.29
CA LEU A 77 -11.55 3.95 9.44
C LEU A 77 -13.05 4.01 9.76
N SER A 78 -13.67 2.85 10.06
CA SER A 78 -15.08 2.83 10.47
C SER A 78 -15.31 3.39 11.87
N LYS A 79 -14.45 3.09 12.85
CA LYS A 79 -14.67 3.48 14.26
C LYS A 79 -14.30 4.93 14.53
N GLU A 80 -13.21 5.41 13.96
CA GLU A 80 -12.65 6.73 14.25
C GLU A 80 -13.23 7.80 13.32
N LEU A 81 -13.42 7.45 12.04
CA LEU A 81 -13.77 8.42 10.99
C LEU A 81 -15.14 8.16 10.36
N GLY A 82 -15.85 7.11 10.79
CA GLY A 82 -17.15 6.72 10.24
C GLY A 82 -17.11 6.29 8.76
N ALA A 83 -15.93 5.99 8.22
CA ALA A 83 -15.73 5.66 6.82
C ALA A 83 -15.85 4.16 6.57
N LYS A 84 -16.54 3.78 5.49
CA LYS A 84 -16.66 2.38 5.05
C LYS A 84 -16.23 2.29 3.59
N PRO A 85 -15.54 1.20 3.20
CA PRO A 85 -15.17 1.04 1.81
C PRO A 85 -16.44 0.86 0.98
N VAL A 86 -16.50 1.58 -0.14
CA VAL A 86 -17.55 1.41 -1.15
C VAL A 86 -17.36 0.10 -1.90
N ARG A 87 -16.10 -0.29 -2.10
CA ARG A 87 -15.75 -1.55 -2.73
C ARG A 87 -14.54 -2.17 -2.04
N ARG A 88 -14.58 -3.50 -1.94
CA ARG A 88 -13.44 -4.34 -1.57
C ARG A 88 -13.21 -5.34 -2.70
N GLU A 89 -12.00 -5.35 -3.21
CA GLU A 89 -11.53 -6.32 -4.22
C GLU A 89 -10.34 -7.12 -3.67
N GLY A 90 -10.09 -8.29 -4.23
CA GLY A 90 -8.96 -9.13 -3.82
C GLY A 90 -9.15 -10.59 -4.23
N ASP A 91 -8.03 -11.31 -4.27
CA ASP A 91 -8.05 -12.74 -4.56
C ASP A 91 -8.51 -13.57 -3.36
N ARG A 92 -9.00 -14.79 -3.60
CA ARG A 92 -9.51 -15.70 -2.56
C ARG A 92 -8.43 -16.08 -1.54
N GLU A 93 -7.17 -16.06 -1.94
CA GLU A 93 -6.03 -16.35 -1.08
C GLU A 93 -5.54 -15.11 -0.30
N ALA A 94 -6.14 -13.93 -0.51
CA ALA A 94 -5.72 -12.66 0.10
C ALA A 94 -4.25 -12.29 -0.21
N ARG A 95 -3.70 -12.76 -1.33
CA ARG A 95 -2.38 -12.34 -1.85
C ARG A 95 -2.33 -10.83 -2.12
N TRP A 96 -3.46 -10.25 -2.50
CA TRP A 96 -3.69 -8.81 -2.56
C TRP A 96 -5.14 -8.48 -2.22
N VAL A 97 -5.34 -7.30 -1.65
CA VAL A 97 -6.64 -6.72 -1.34
C VAL A 97 -6.60 -5.23 -1.65
N LEU A 98 -7.65 -4.73 -2.29
CA LEU A 98 -7.86 -3.32 -2.56
C LEU A 98 -9.15 -2.85 -1.85
N LEU A 99 -9.03 -1.77 -1.09
CA LEU A 99 -10.13 -1.08 -0.42
C LEU A 99 -10.32 0.29 -1.08
N ASP A 100 -11.52 0.53 -1.60
CA ASP A 100 -11.90 1.77 -2.27
C ASP A 100 -12.86 2.57 -1.37
N TYR A 101 -12.41 3.73 -0.92
CA TYR A 101 -13.17 4.68 -0.09
C TYR A 101 -13.62 5.91 -0.89
N VAL A 102 -13.52 5.89 -2.22
CA VAL A 102 -13.72 7.04 -3.13
C VAL A 102 -12.61 8.09 -2.97
N ASP A 103 -12.52 8.71 -1.80
CA ASP A 103 -11.52 9.74 -1.48
C ASP A 103 -10.10 9.18 -1.48
N ILE A 104 -9.94 7.94 -1.00
CA ILE A 104 -8.66 7.23 -0.96
C ILE A 104 -8.82 5.78 -1.45
N VAL A 105 -7.74 5.24 -2.00
CA VAL A 105 -7.62 3.80 -2.30
C VAL A 105 -6.48 3.22 -1.48
N VAL A 106 -6.72 2.09 -0.83
CA VAL A 106 -5.73 1.35 -0.05
C VAL A 106 -5.47 0.01 -0.72
N HIS A 107 -4.22 -0.27 -1.07
CA HIS A 107 -3.79 -1.52 -1.67
C HIS A 107 -2.82 -2.25 -0.73
N VAL A 108 -3.23 -3.41 -0.23
CA VAL A 108 -2.41 -4.27 0.63
C VAL A 108 -2.05 -5.53 -0.15
N GLN A 109 -0.77 -5.87 -0.23
CA GLN A 109 -0.30 -7.02 -1.03
C GLN A 109 0.82 -7.81 -0.35
N HIS A 110 1.14 -8.98 -0.90
CA HIS A 110 2.30 -9.73 -0.50
C HIS A 110 3.61 -8.96 -0.81
N SER A 111 4.61 -9.10 0.06
CA SER A 111 5.90 -8.40 -0.07
C SER A 111 6.63 -8.77 -1.36
N GLU A 112 6.57 -10.03 -1.75
CA GLU A 112 7.17 -10.53 -3.01
C GLU A 112 6.47 -9.93 -4.24
N GLU A 113 5.14 -9.87 -4.23
CA GLU A 113 4.35 -9.29 -5.32
C GLU A 113 4.65 -7.80 -5.48
N ARG A 114 4.90 -7.09 -4.38
CA ARG A 114 5.36 -5.68 -4.44
C ARG A 114 6.68 -5.53 -5.16
N VAL A 115 7.65 -6.40 -4.88
CA VAL A 115 8.96 -6.36 -5.56
C VAL A 115 8.81 -6.68 -7.05
N PHE A 116 7.95 -7.64 -7.39
CA PHE A 116 7.74 -8.06 -8.78
C PHE A 116 6.97 -7.03 -9.61
N TYR A 117 5.82 -6.56 -9.12
CA TYR A 117 4.96 -5.63 -9.86
C TYR A 117 5.39 -4.17 -9.74
N ALA A 118 6.02 -3.78 -8.62
CA ALA A 118 6.50 -2.43 -8.36
C ALA A 118 5.46 -1.34 -8.72
N LEU A 119 4.24 -1.48 -8.18
CA LEU A 119 3.10 -0.60 -8.46
C LEU A 119 3.40 0.88 -8.21
N GLU A 120 4.34 1.18 -7.32
CA GLU A 120 4.86 2.51 -7.03
C GLU A 120 5.36 3.24 -8.28
N ARG A 121 5.80 2.51 -9.31
CA ARG A 121 6.23 3.09 -10.59
C ARG A 121 5.12 3.82 -11.33
N LEU A 122 3.86 3.46 -11.07
CA LEU A 122 2.69 4.13 -11.64
C LEU A 122 2.53 5.55 -11.09
N TRP A 123 2.99 5.77 -9.86
CA TRP A 123 2.80 7.02 -9.11
C TRP A 123 4.10 7.80 -8.90
N LYS A 124 5.17 7.45 -9.62
CA LYS A 124 6.51 8.06 -9.44
C LYS A 124 6.55 9.58 -9.65
N ASP A 125 5.59 10.11 -10.41
CA ASP A 125 5.49 11.53 -10.76
C ASP A 125 4.47 12.26 -9.86
N CYS A 126 3.86 11.55 -8.90
CA CYS A 126 2.96 12.09 -7.89
C CYS A 126 3.73 12.48 -6.62
N PRO A 127 3.32 13.55 -5.91
CA PRO A 127 3.87 13.86 -4.59
C PRO A 127 3.68 12.69 -3.61
N GLU A 128 4.73 12.30 -2.89
CA GLU A 128 4.61 11.36 -1.76
C GLU A 128 4.01 12.11 -0.56
N LEU A 129 2.99 11.52 0.07
CA LEU A 129 2.36 12.07 1.26
C LEU A 129 3.22 11.74 2.50
N GLU A 130 3.37 12.73 3.40
CA GLU A 130 4.05 12.52 4.67
C GLU A 130 3.17 11.66 5.60
N LEU A 131 3.73 10.54 6.08
CA LEU A 131 3.03 9.54 6.89
C LEU A 131 3.50 9.52 8.35
N PRO A 132 2.76 8.89 9.28
CA PRO A 132 3.20 8.69 10.65
C PRO A 132 4.58 8.03 10.75
N GLU A 133 5.32 8.31 11.81
CA GLU A 133 6.70 7.82 11.99
C GLU A 133 6.79 6.29 11.91
N ASP A 134 5.88 5.58 12.58
CA ASP A 134 5.84 4.12 12.58
C ASP A 134 5.64 3.56 11.16
N ALA A 135 4.80 4.23 10.35
CA ALA A 135 4.57 3.84 8.97
C ALA A 135 5.83 4.03 8.11
N ARG A 136 6.50 5.18 8.26
CA ARG A 136 7.76 5.47 7.54
C ARG A 136 8.90 4.53 7.93
N ALA A 137 8.93 4.07 9.19
CA ALA A 137 9.91 3.10 9.69
C ALA A 137 9.81 1.71 9.03
N THR A 138 8.77 1.45 8.24
CA THR A 138 8.57 0.16 7.54
C THR A 138 9.27 0.06 6.18
N ARG A 139 9.87 1.15 5.69
CA ARG A 139 10.58 1.23 4.40
C ARG A 139 11.71 0.18 4.31
N GLY A 140 11.80 -0.50 3.18
CA GLY A 140 12.79 -1.53 2.84
C GLY A 140 12.42 -2.96 3.26
N LYS A 141 11.42 -3.17 4.13
CA LYS A 141 11.13 -4.47 4.72
C LYS A 141 10.69 -5.54 3.71
N ALA A 142 9.96 -5.19 2.66
CA ALA A 142 9.55 -6.13 1.61
C ALA A 142 10.75 -6.64 0.81
N ALA A 143 11.70 -5.76 0.49
CA ALA A 143 12.92 -6.15 -0.22
C ALA A 143 13.85 -7.01 0.66
N GLU A 144 13.91 -6.74 1.97
CA GLU A 144 14.61 -7.60 2.93
C GLU A 144 13.96 -8.99 2.99
N HIS A 145 12.63 -9.05 3.14
CA HIS A 145 11.89 -10.30 3.19
C HIS A 145 12.07 -11.14 1.91
N ALA A 146 11.95 -10.53 0.73
CA ALA A 146 12.14 -11.23 -0.55
C ALA A 146 13.55 -11.82 -0.69
N LYS A 147 14.58 -11.13 -0.19
CA LYS A 147 15.96 -11.67 -0.17
C LYS A 147 16.10 -12.86 0.76
N LEU A 148 15.44 -12.82 1.93
CA LEU A 148 15.46 -13.92 2.89
C LEU A 148 14.78 -15.17 2.33
N GLN A 149 13.60 -15.01 1.71
CA GLN A 149 12.89 -16.10 1.05
C GLN A 149 13.73 -16.72 -0.08
N ALA A 150 14.30 -15.90 -0.98
CA ALA A 150 15.16 -16.39 -2.05
C ALA A 150 16.42 -17.13 -1.54
N ALA A 151 16.98 -16.70 -0.40
CA ALA A 151 18.13 -17.36 0.21
C ALA A 151 17.74 -18.71 0.85
N GLU A 152 16.55 -18.81 1.44
CA GLU A 152 16.00 -20.04 2.02
C GLU A 152 15.70 -21.07 0.92
N GLU A 153 15.03 -20.66 -0.16
CA GLU A 153 14.77 -21.52 -1.33
C GLU A 153 16.07 -22.04 -1.97
N ALA A 154 17.08 -21.19 -2.11
CA ALA A 154 18.38 -21.60 -2.64
C ALA A 154 19.11 -22.61 -1.72
N ALA A 155 18.90 -22.52 -0.41
CA ALA A 155 19.47 -23.45 0.55
C ALA A 155 18.77 -24.83 0.50
N ASP A 156 17.45 -24.85 0.35
CA ASP A 156 16.65 -26.08 0.24
C ASP A 156 17.01 -26.86 -1.03
N LEU A 157 17.06 -26.17 -2.17
CA LEU A 157 17.49 -26.74 -3.46
C LEU A 157 18.94 -27.24 -3.45
N GLY A 158 19.81 -26.67 -2.60
CA GLY A 158 21.19 -27.13 -2.40
C GLY A 158 21.32 -28.35 -1.48
N GLY A 159 20.27 -28.68 -0.72
CA GLY A 159 20.19 -29.81 0.20
C GLY A 159 19.64 -31.08 -0.46
N GLU A 160 18.71 -30.96 -1.41
CA GLU A 160 18.06 -32.11 -2.08
C GLU A 160 18.98 -32.96 -2.98
N TRP A 161 20.17 -32.46 -3.33
CA TRP A 161 21.15 -33.17 -4.17
C TRP A 161 22.38 -33.69 -3.42
N ARG A 162 22.32 -33.77 -2.08
CA ARG A 162 23.38 -34.34 -1.22
C ARG A 162 22.97 -35.62 -0.52
#